data_AF-A0A923B804-F1
#
_entry.id   AF-A0A923B804-F1
#
_cell.length_a   1.000
_cell.length_b   1.000
_cell.length_c   1.000
_cell.angle_alpha   90.00
_cell.angle_beta   90.00
_cell.angle_gamma   90.00
#
_symmetry.space_group_name_H-M   'P 1'
#
loop_
_entity.id
_entity.type
_entity.pdbx_description
1 polymer ?
#
loop_
_entity_poly.entity_id
_entity_poly.type
_entity_poly.pdbx_seq_one_letter_code
_entity_poly.pdbx_strand_id
1 'polypeptide(L)' 'MERVAEGDEIVIHHPDGGFRRFVRDSENGALAPLDGAEPLVMTEGESGTLQFAVGEDRYAIPPELLDPAPK' A
#
# COMPACT_ATOMS: atom_id res chain seq x y z
N MET A 1 -9.09 10.43 -5.78
CA MET A 1 -8.18 9.82 -4.79
C MET A 1 -7.28 10.92 -4.29
N GLU A 2 -7.48 11.37 -3.06
CA GLU A 2 -6.60 12.34 -2.40
C GLU A 2 -5.46 11.57 -1.73
N ARG A 3 -4.22 12.01 -1.91
CA ARG A 3 -3.02 11.40 -1.30
C ARG A 3 -2.41 12.42 -0.36
N VAL A 4 -2.43 12.15 0.94
CA VAL A 4 -1.68 12.92 1.94
C VAL A 4 -0.39 12.16 2.18
N ALA A 5 0.69 12.60 1.53
CA ALA A 5 2.03 12.08 1.78
C ALA A 5 2.72 13.01 2.81
N GLU A 6 2.46 12.75 4.09
CA GLU A 6 3.31 13.27 5.17
C GLU A 6 3.97 12.05 5.83
N GLY A 7 5.11 11.62 5.28
CA GLY A 7 5.96 10.54 5.79
C GLY A 7 5.42 9.13 5.59
N ASP A 8 5.90 8.42 4.55
CA ASP A 8 5.79 6.97 4.26
C ASP A 8 4.45 6.23 4.51
N GLU A 9 3.38 6.94 4.90
CA GLU A 9 2.06 6.40 5.19
C GLU A 9 1.22 6.39 3.92
N ILE A 10 0.56 5.28 3.67
CA ILE A 10 -0.31 5.05 2.52
C ILE A 10 -1.70 4.72 3.05
N VAL A 11 -2.69 5.48 2.59
CA VAL A 11 -4.11 5.21 2.86
C VAL A 11 -4.79 4.75 1.59
N ILE A 12 -5.43 3.58 1.64
CA ILE A 12 -6.19 3.02 0.52
C ILE A 12 -7.67 3.03 0.88
N HIS A 13 -8.46 3.80 0.15
CA HIS A 13 -9.91 3.84 0.30
C HIS A 13 -10.57 2.72 -0.51
N HIS A 14 -11.48 2.01 0.13
CA HIS A 14 -12.27 0.94 -0.46
C HIS A 14 -13.61 1.47 -1.01
N PRO A 15 -14.17 0.85 -2.05
CA PRO A 15 -15.43 1.27 -2.64
C PRO A 15 -16.64 1.08 -1.71
N ASP A 16 -16.52 0.26 -0.68
CA ASP A 16 -17.53 0.05 0.37
C ASP A 16 -17.54 1.16 1.44
N GLY A 17 -16.61 2.11 1.37
CA GLY A 17 -16.45 3.20 2.32
C GLY A 17 -15.41 2.91 3.43
N GLY A 18 -14.83 1.72 3.47
CA GLY A 18 -13.70 1.39 4.32
C GLY A 18 -12.39 2.04 3.87
N PHE A 19 -11.36 1.95 4.71
CA PHE A 19 -10.00 2.27 4.32
C PHE A 19 -9.00 1.41 5.08
N ARG A 20 -7.81 1.23 4.50
CA ARG A 20 -6.67 0.64 5.18
C ARG A 20 -5.49 1.59 5.21
N ARG A 21 -4.70 1.51 6.27
CA ARG A 21 -3.49 2.32 6.47
C ARG A 21 -2.27 1.42 6.46
N PHE A 22 -1.24 1.84 5.74
CA PHE A 22 0.02 1.14 5.63
C PHE A 22 1.17 2.11 5.89
N VAL A 23 2.28 1.61 6.42
CA VAL A 23 3.56 2.31 6.40
C VAL A 23 4.48 1.62 5.41
N ARG A 24 5.22 2.42 4.65
CA ARG A 24 6.32 1.97 3.81
C ARG A 24 7.63 2.07 4.57
N ASP A 25 8.39 0.99 4.55
CA ASP A 25 9.77 0.99 5.03
C ASP A 25 10.65 1.74 4.02
N SER A 26 11.34 2.79 4.48
CA SER A 26 12.16 3.65 3.62
C SER A 26 13.45 2.98 3.13
N GLU A 27 13.90 1.91 3.78
CA GLU A 27 15.15 1.20 3.44
C GLU A 27 14.93 0.08 2.43
N ASN A 28 13.84 -0.68 2.59
CA ASN A 28 13.57 -1.86 1.76
C ASN A 28 12.28 -1.74 0.93
N GLY A 29 11.48 -0.70 1.14
CA GLY A 29 10.24 -0.44 0.40
C GLY A 29 9.07 -1.36 0.79
N ALA A 30 9.22 -2.20 1.81
CA ALA A 30 8.17 -3.11 2.27
C ALA A 30 6.99 -2.35 2.87
N LEU A 31 5.79 -2.92 2.77
CA LEU A 31 4.59 -2.38 3.38
C LEU A 31 4.22 -3.16 4.64
N ALA A 32 3.79 -2.44 5.68
CA ALA A 32 3.23 -3.01 6.89
C ALA A 32 1.88 -2.34 7.22
N PRO A 33 0.83 -3.10 7.57
CA PRO A 33 -0.44 -2.52 8.01
C PRO A 33 -0.30 -1.79 9.35
N LEU A 34 -0.89 -0.60 9.45
CA LEU A 34 -0.89 0.25 10.65
C LEU A 34 -2.20 0.21 11.45
N ASP A 35 -3.22 -0.45 10.89
CA ASP A 35 -4.59 -0.50 11.43
C ASP A 35 -4.86 -1.74 12.30
N GLY A 36 -3.82 -2.53 12.60
CA GLY A 36 -3.95 -3.77 13.37
C GLY A 36 -4.62 -4.90 12.59
N ALA A 37 -4.67 -4.80 11.27
CA ALA A 37 -5.18 -5.84 10.39
C ALA A 37 -4.35 -7.13 10.39
N GLU A 38 -4.85 -8.13 9.69
CA GLU A 38 -4.10 -9.36 9.42
C GLU A 38 -2.74 -9.09 8.77
N PRO A 39 -1.77 -10.01 8.92
CA PRO A 39 -0.47 -9.87 8.28
C PRO A 39 -0.58 -9.70 6.77
N LEU A 40 0.24 -8.80 6.23
CA LEU A 40 0.41 -8.65 4.80
C LEU A 40 1.12 -9.87 4.21
N VAL A 41 0.55 -10.43 3.14
CA VAL A 41 1.16 -11.53 2.39
C VAL A 41 1.50 -11.04 0.99
N MET A 42 2.79 -10.99 0.67
CA MET A 42 3.26 -10.66 -0.67
C MET A 42 2.83 -11.73 -1.66
N THR A 43 2.38 -11.29 -2.83
CA THR A 43 2.04 -12.15 -3.96
C THR A 43 2.91 -11.76 -5.16
N GLU A 44 3.20 -12.73 -6.03
CA GLU A 44 3.99 -12.49 -7.23
C GLU A 44 3.27 -11.49 -8.15
N GLY A 45 3.83 -10.28 -8.25
CA GLY A 45 3.33 -9.24 -9.13
C GLY A 45 4.05 -9.21 -10.47
N GLU A 46 3.34 -8.80 -11.52
CA GLU A 46 3.93 -8.55 -12.83
C GLU A 46 4.52 -7.14 -12.92
N SER A 47 5.59 -7.01 -13.72
CA SER A 47 6.11 -5.72 -14.20
C SER A 47 6.42 -4.69 -13.10
N GLY A 48 6.91 -5.12 -11.94
CA GLY A 48 7.25 -4.20 -10.83
C GLY A 48 6.05 -3.69 -10.04
N THR A 49 4.84 -4.20 -10.32
CA THR A 49 3.65 -3.94 -9.51
C THR A 49 3.78 -4.61 -8.16
N LEU A 50 3.61 -3.86 -7.09
CA LEU A 50 3.56 -4.42 -5.74
C LEU A 50 2.19 -5.07 -5.52
N GLN A 51 2.15 -6.41 -5.49
CA GLN A 51 0.94 -7.16 -5.23
C GLN A 51 0.99 -7.81 -3.85
N PHE A 52 -0.08 -7.65 -3.07
CA PHE A 52 -0.17 -8.25 -1.75
C PHE A 52 -1.62 -8.45 -1.30
N ALA A 53 -1.79 -9.28 -0.29
CA ALA A 53 -3.06 -9.58 0.36
C ALA A 53 -3.03 -9.17 1.84
N VAL A 54 -4.19 -8.75 2.35
CA VAL A 54 -4.45 -8.58 3.80
C VAL A 54 -5.80 -9.24 4.07
N GLY A 55 -5.78 -10.43 4.68
CA GLY A 55 -6.97 -11.27 4.80
C GLY A 55 -7.61 -11.58 3.44
N GLU A 56 -8.85 -11.15 3.25
CA GLU A 56 -9.60 -11.32 1.98
C GLU A 56 -9.30 -10.22 0.95
N ASP A 57 -8.69 -9.11 1.35
CA ASP A 57 -8.38 -8.01 0.45
C ASP A 57 -7.18 -8.33 -0.43
N ARG A 58 -7.21 -7.83 -1.67
CA ARG A 58 -6.13 -7.95 -2.65
C ARG A 58 -5.78 -6.57 -3.19
N TYR A 59 -4.50 -6.24 -3.14
CA TYR A 59 -3.96 -4.96 -3.55
C TYR A 59 -2.97 -5.14 -4.69
N ALA A 60 -3.00 -4.21 -5.62
CA ALA A 60 -2.00 -4.05 -6.67
C ALA A 60 -1.65 -2.58 -6.76
N ILE A 61 -0.43 -2.23 -6.37
CA ILE A 61 0.06 -0.85 -6.42
C ILE A 61 1.14 -0.75 -7.51
N PRO A 62 0.85 -0.05 -8.63
CA PRO A 62 1.86 0.26 -9.62
C PRO A 62 3.03 1.04 -9.01
N PRO A 63 4.27 0.84 -9.47
CA PRO A 63 5.44 1.55 -8.93
C PRO A 63 5.32 3.07 -9.07
N GLU A 64 4.67 3.58 -10.12
CA GLU A 64 4.44 5.02 -10.35
C GLU A 64 3.55 5.66 -9.27
N LEU A 65 2.80 4.84 -8.55
CA LEU A 65 1.96 5.25 -7.44
C LEU A 65 2.69 5.16 -6.09
N LEU A 66 3.85 4.53 -6.03
CA LEU A 66 4.71 4.42 -4.85
C LEU A 66 5.82 5.47 -4.86
N ASP A 67 6.24 5.96 -6.03
CA ASP A 67 7.17 7.08 -6.10
C ASP A 67 6.50 8.37 -5.59
N PRO A 68 7.16 9.14 -4.71
CA PRO A 68 6.69 10.48 -4.39
C PRO A 68 6.66 11.27 -5.70
N ALA A 69 5.53 11.92 -5.98
CA ALA A 69 5.39 12.75 -7.17
C ALA A 69 6.61 13.70 -7.25
N PRO A 70 7.27 13.84 -8.42
CA PRO A 70 8.36 14.79 -8.55
C PRO A 70 7.83 16.18 -8.17
N LYS A 71 8.56 16.83 -7.26
CA LYS A 71 8.25 18.16 -6.72
C LYS A 71 8.15 19.23 -7.81
#